data_AF-A0A6N0LDQ9-F1
#
_entry.id   AF-A0A6N0LDQ9-F1
#
_cell.length_a   1.000
_cell.length_b   1.000
_cell.length_c   1.000
_cell.angle_alpha   90.00
_cell.angle_beta   90.00
_cell.angle_gamma   90.00
#
_symmetry.space_group_name_H-M   'P 1'
#
loop_
_entity.id
_entity.type
_entity.pdbx_description
1 polymer ?
#
loop_
_entity_poly.entity_id
_entity_poly.type
_entity_poly.pdbx_seq_one_letter_code
_entity_poly.pdbx_strand_id
1 'polypeptide(L)'
;MSLYLISEVAQKAGFSTDTVRFYEKKGLIQPNFRASNQYRYYTEDALKRLIFIKRCRALGMSLKEIEHLIQLEQNPDQDCCAVNQLIDQHLSDVSNKIKELYIFKQQLKALRESCNTPTTIDHCQILKMLEAGETS
;
A
#
# COMPACT_ATOMS: atom_id res chain seq x y z
N MET A 1 -25.00 20.81 -2.06
CA MET A 1 -23.93 20.04 -1.39
C MET A 1 -24.45 18.64 -1.16
N SER A 2 -23.89 17.63 -1.83
CA SER A 2 -24.35 16.25 -1.67
C SER A 2 -23.84 15.66 -0.36
N LEU A 3 -24.71 14.94 0.33
CA LEU A 3 -24.41 14.20 1.56
C LEU A 3 -24.57 12.71 1.28
N TYR A 4 -23.64 11.91 1.81
CA TYR A 4 -23.61 10.47 1.63
C TYR A 4 -23.60 9.78 2.99
N LEU A 5 -24.34 8.68 3.11
CA LEU A 5 -24.15 7.72 4.19
C LEU A 5 -22.83 6.95 4.00
N ILE A 6 -22.37 6.28 5.05
CA ILE A 6 -21.12 5.52 5.00
C ILE A 6 -21.14 4.43 3.92
N SER A 7 -22.28 3.78 3.70
CA SER A 7 -22.46 2.76 2.66
C SER A 7 -22.33 3.37 1.26
N GLU A 8 -22.93 4.54 1.03
CA GLU A 8 -22.92 5.22 -0.26
C GLU A 8 -21.52 5.74 -0.61
N VAL A 9 -20.83 6.37 0.35
CA VAL A 9 -19.48 6.88 0.12
C VAL A 9 -18.47 5.75 -0.07
N ALA A 10 -18.63 4.65 0.67
CA ALA A 10 -17.81 3.44 0.51
C ALA A 10 -17.99 2.85 -0.89
N GLN A 11 -19.23 2.68 -1.34
CA GLN A 11 -19.54 2.17 -2.68
C GLN A 11 -18.95 3.07 -3.77
N LYS A 12 -19.15 4.39 -3.69
CA LYS A 12 -18.63 5.36 -4.66
C LYS A 12 -17.10 5.39 -4.71
N ALA A 13 -16.43 5.27 -3.57
CA ALA A 13 -14.98 5.19 -3.50
C ALA A 13 -14.44 3.79 -3.91
N GLY A 14 -15.29 2.76 -3.90
CA GLY A 14 -14.89 1.37 -4.10
C GLY A 14 -14.13 0.79 -2.91
N PHE A 15 -14.55 1.14 -1.70
CA PHE A 15 -14.08 0.57 -0.44
C PHE A 15 -15.21 -0.20 0.27
N SER A 16 -14.85 -1.08 1.20
CA SER A 16 -15.80 -1.58 2.18
C SER A 16 -16.12 -0.49 3.21
N THR A 17 -17.28 -0.59 3.85
CA THR A 17 -17.66 0.30 4.96
C THR A 17 -16.64 0.24 6.10
N ASP A 18 -16.07 -0.92 6.38
CA ASP A 18 -15.05 -1.08 7.42
C ASP A 18 -13.73 -0.37 7.07
N THR A 19 -13.34 -0.35 5.80
CA THR A 19 -12.18 0.44 5.35
C THR A 19 -12.43 1.94 5.50
N VAL A 20 -13.64 2.41 5.21
CA VAL A 20 -14.02 3.81 5.45
C VAL A 20 -13.99 4.13 6.95
N ARG A 21 -14.53 3.25 7.81
CA ARG A 21 -14.43 3.41 9.28
C ARG A 21 -12.99 3.41 9.78
N PHE A 22 -12.13 2.59 9.18
CA PHE A 22 -10.72 2.56 9.51
C PHE A 22 -10.05 3.91 9.21
N TYR A 23 -10.30 4.49 8.04
CA TYR A 23 -9.78 5.82 7.69
C TYR A 23 -10.38 6.94 8.54
N GLU A 24 -11.66 6.84 8.95
CA GLU A 24 -12.27 7.77 9.91
C GLU A 24 -11.57 7.69 11.27
N LYS A 25 -11.32 6.50 11.80
CA LYS A 25 -10.60 6.30 13.07
C LYS A 25 -9.16 6.83 13.02
N LYS A 26 -8.54 6.82 11.83
CA LYS A 26 -7.22 7.39 11.58
C LYS A 26 -7.25 8.89 11.33
N GLY A 27 -8.43 9.52 11.31
CA GLY A 27 -8.58 10.96 11.07
C GLY A 27 -8.34 11.40 9.63
N LEU A 28 -8.20 10.46 8.69
CA LEU A 28 -7.94 10.76 7.27
C LEU A 28 -9.19 11.26 6.53
N ILE A 29 -10.36 10.90 7.05
CA ILE A 29 -11.65 11.40 6.60
C ILE A 29 -12.44 11.82 7.83
N GLN A 30 -13.28 12.84 7.68
CA GLN A 30 -14.18 13.29 8.75
C GLN A 30 -15.62 13.34 8.23
N PRO A 31 -16.60 12.88 9.02
CA PRO A 31 -17.99 13.13 8.72
C PRO A 31 -18.29 14.63 8.90
N ASN A 32 -19.16 15.18 8.06
CA ASN A 32 -19.55 16.57 8.12
C ASN A 32 -20.36 16.89 9.38
N PHE A 33 -21.33 16.03 9.71
CA PHE A 33 -22.06 16.10 10.97
C PHE A 33 -22.63 14.74 11.36
N ARG A 34 -22.92 14.61 12.65
CA ARG A 34 -23.80 13.56 13.18
C ARG A 34 -25.20 14.14 13.25
N ALA A 35 -26.12 13.55 12.51
CA ALA A 35 -27.53 13.93 12.61
C ALA A 35 -28.12 13.46 13.95
N SER A 36 -29.26 14.03 14.34
CA SER A 36 -30.00 13.68 15.57
C SER A 36 -30.38 12.20 15.66
N ASN A 37 -30.43 11.51 14.52
CA ASN A 37 -30.67 10.09 14.37
C ASN A 37 -29.38 9.22 14.50
N GLN A 38 -28.28 9.78 15.01
CA GLN A 38 -26.95 9.14 15.15
C GLN A 38 -26.26 8.71 13.85
N TYR A 39 -26.86 8.96 12.68
CA TYR A 39 -26.22 8.67 11.40
C TYR A 39 -25.13 9.71 11.08
N ARG A 40 -24.03 9.21 10.50
CA ARG A 40 -22.92 10.02 10.00
C ARG A 40 -23.13 10.31 8.53
N TYR A 41 -23.00 11.58 8.17
CA TYR A 41 -23.04 12.02 6.78
C TYR A 41 -21.67 12.52 6.33
N TYR A 42 -21.26 12.09 5.14
CA TYR A 42 -20.01 12.45 4.49
C TYR A 42 -20.29 13.38 3.31
N THR A 43 -19.40 14.31 3.06
CA THR A 43 -19.50 15.24 1.93
C THR A 43 -18.79 14.71 0.70
N GLU A 44 -18.92 15.44 -0.40
CA GLU A 44 -18.14 15.20 -1.61
C GLU A 44 -16.62 15.32 -1.35
N ASP A 45 -16.18 16.15 -0.42
CA ASP A 45 -14.76 16.27 -0.08
C ASP A 45 -14.22 15.00 0.60
N ALA A 46 -15.03 14.36 1.44
CA ALA A 46 -14.69 13.06 2.00
C ALA A 46 -14.58 11.98 0.90
N LEU A 47 -15.44 12.05 -0.13
CA LEU A 47 -15.33 11.17 -1.29
C LEU A 47 -14.04 11.43 -2.10
N LYS A 48 -13.72 12.70 -2.39
CA LYS A 48 -12.46 13.09 -3.06
C LYS A 48 -11.24 12.61 -2.28
N ARG A 49 -11.26 12.75 -0.96
CA ARG A 49 -10.22 12.27 -0.04
C ARG A 49 -10.06 10.75 -0.11
N LEU A 50 -11.15 9.98 -0.12
CA LEU A 50 -11.09 8.52 -0.28
C LEU A 50 -10.51 8.13 -1.65
N ILE A 51 -10.89 8.83 -2.72
CA ILE A 51 -10.33 8.59 -4.06
C ILE A 51 -8.83 8.91 -4.08
N PHE A 52 -8.39 9.97 -3.41
CA PHE A 52 -6.97 10.29 -3.25
C PHE A 52 -6.21 9.16 -2.55
N ILE A 53 -6.70 8.71 -1.39
CA ILE A 53 -6.11 7.57 -0.63
C ILE A 53 -6.04 6.32 -1.51
N LYS A 54 -7.08 6.04 -2.30
CA LYS A 54 -7.11 4.89 -3.23
C LYS A 54 -6.00 4.97 -4.28
N ARG A 55 -5.75 6.14 -4.85
CA ARG A 55 -4.68 6.35 -5.84
C ARG A 55 -3.30 6.15 -5.22
N CYS A 56 -3.05 6.72 -4.04
CA CYS A 56 -1.78 6.51 -3.34
C CYS A 56 -1.55 5.02 -2.98
N ARG A 57 -2.60 4.33 -2.52
CA ARG A 57 -2.55 2.88 -2.25
C ARG A 57 -2.21 2.06 -3.48
N ALA A 58 -2.73 2.45 -4.65
CA ALA A 58 -2.42 1.80 -5.93
C ALA A 58 -0.94 1.97 -6.35
N LEU A 59 -0.29 3.05 -5.89
CA LEU A 59 1.14 3.29 -6.09
C LEU A 59 2.03 2.58 -5.06
N GLY A 60 1.45 1.84 -4.11
CA GLY A 60 2.22 1.14 -3.08
C GLY A 60 2.60 1.98 -1.85
N MET A 61 2.30 3.28 -1.84
CA MET A 61 2.60 4.18 -0.71
C MET A 61 1.98 3.70 0.58
N SER A 62 2.74 3.56 1.66
CA SER A 62 2.28 3.22 3.01
C SER A 62 1.25 4.20 3.57
N LEU A 63 0.53 3.80 4.63
CA LEU A 63 -0.44 4.69 5.28
C LEU A 63 0.22 5.96 5.83
N LYS A 64 1.47 5.85 6.32
CA LYS A 64 2.24 6.98 6.84
C LYS A 64 2.59 8.01 5.76
N GLU A 65 2.99 7.55 4.58
CA GLU A 65 3.24 8.44 3.43
C GLU A 65 1.96 9.15 2.98
N ILE A 66 0.84 8.44 2.98
CA ILE A 66 -0.48 9.02 2.66
C ILE A 66 -0.88 10.08 3.69
N GLU A 67 -0.70 9.79 4.99
CA GLU A 67 -0.91 10.76 6.07
C GLU A 67 -0.08 12.03 5.87
N HIS A 68 1.20 11.88 5.50
CA HIS A 68 2.09 13.00 5.25
C HIS A 68 1.65 13.82 4.02
N LEU A 69 1.29 13.17 2.91
CA LEU A 69 0.76 13.86 1.73
C LEU A 69 -0.53 14.63 2.03
N ILE A 70 -1.41 14.05 2.84
CA ILE A 70 -2.65 14.68 3.29
C ILE A 70 -2.37 15.95 4.12
N GLN A 71 -1.34 15.92 4.97
CA GLN A 71 -0.92 17.09 5.75
C GLN A 71 -0.32 18.19 4.85
N LEU A 72 0.49 17.82 3.86
CA LEU A 72 1.07 18.77 2.91
C LEU A 72 -0.03 19.44 2.05
N GLU A 73 -1.02 18.67 1.61
CA GLU A 73 -2.17 19.20 0.85
C GLU A 73 -2.97 20.26 1.64
N GLN A 74 -2.98 20.18 2.98
CA GLN A 74 -3.67 21.17 3.82
C GLN A 74 -2.94 22.52 3.90
N ASN A 75 -1.71 22.62 3.39
CA ASN A 75 -0.89 23.84 3.38
C ASN A 75 -0.63 24.29 1.92
N PRO A 76 -1.63 24.85 1.21
CA PRO A 76 -1.53 25.16 -0.21
C PRO A 76 -0.48 26.22 -0.57
N ASP A 77 -0.06 27.05 0.39
CA ASP A 77 0.96 28.08 0.20
C ASP A 77 2.40 27.55 0.37
N GLN A 78 2.56 26.28 0.76
CA GLN A 78 3.86 25.65 0.90
C GLN A 78 4.41 25.17 -0.45
N ASP A 79 5.72 25.30 -0.65
CA ASP A 79 6.38 24.80 -1.85
C ASP A 79 6.27 23.26 -1.97
N CYS A 80 6.13 22.77 -3.20
CA CYS A 80 5.95 21.36 -3.52
C CYS A 80 7.22 20.50 -3.30
N CYS A 81 8.34 21.12 -2.90
CA CYS A 81 9.58 20.41 -2.57
C CYS A 81 9.38 19.26 -1.57
N ALA A 82 8.54 19.43 -0.55
CA ALA A 82 8.27 18.36 0.42
C ALA A 82 7.55 17.16 -0.21
N VAL A 83 6.64 17.42 -1.17
CA VAL A 83 5.96 16.37 -1.94
C VAL A 83 6.96 15.65 -2.84
N ASN A 84 7.79 16.39 -3.58
CA ASN A 84 8.81 15.82 -4.45
C ASN A 84 9.77 14.92 -3.67
N GLN A 85 10.26 15.38 -2.52
CA GLN A 85 11.16 14.60 -1.67
C GLN A 85 10.51 13.30 -1.17
N LEU A 86 9.23 13.32 -0.82
CA LEU A 86 8.49 12.11 -0.43
C LEU A 86 8.42 11.12 -1.60
N ILE A 87 8.10 11.60 -2.81
CA ILE A 87 8.05 10.75 -4.00
C ILE A 87 9.43 10.19 -4.35
N ASP A 88 10.47 10.99 -4.29
CA ASP A 88 11.85 10.56 -4.57
C ASP A 88 12.31 9.48 -3.59
N GLN A 89 11.97 9.63 -2.30
CA GLN A 89 12.24 8.60 -1.30
C GLN A 89 11.49 7.31 -1.62
N HIS A 90 10.20 7.39 -1.96
CA HIS A 90 9.41 6.22 -2.32
C HIS A 90 9.96 5.51 -3.57
N LEU A 91 10.39 6.27 -4.58
CA LEU A 91 11.04 5.72 -5.77
C LEU A 91 12.34 4.99 -5.44
N SER A 92 13.14 5.55 -4.51
CA SER A 92 14.36 4.91 -4.01
C SER A 92 14.06 3.57 -3.33
N ASP A 93 13.06 3.55 -2.45
CA ASP A 93 12.66 2.35 -1.71
C ASP A 93 12.15 1.26 -2.66
N VAL A 94 11.30 1.62 -3.63
CA VAL A 94 10.83 0.68 -4.67
C VAL A 94 12.00 0.14 -5.50
N SER A 95 12.93 1.01 -5.90
CA SER A 95 14.10 0.62 -6.68
C SER A 95 15.02 -0.35 -5.91
N ASN A 96 15.21 -0.11 -4.61
CA ASN A 96 15.95 -1.02 -3.75
C ASN A 96 15.24 -2.37 -3.62
N LYS A 97 13.90 -2.36 -3.48
CA LYS A 97 13.16 -3.62 -3.41
C LYS A 97 13.25 -4.44 -4.70
N ILE A 98 13.22 -3.77 -5.86
CA ILE A 98 13.43 -4.42 -7.16
C ILE A 98 14.82 -5.07 -7.23
N LYS A 99 15.87 -4.38 -6.76
CA LYS A 99 17.23 -4.94 -6.73
C LYS A 99 17.31 -6.18 -5.85
N GLU A 100 16.75 -6.13 -4.64
CA GLU A 100 16.71 -7.29 -3.73
C GLU A 100 15.97 -8.47 -4.37
N LEU A 101 14.79 -8.23 -4.92
CA LEU A 101 13.99 -9.27 -5.57
C LEU A 101 14.69 -9.85 -6.80
N TYR A 102 15.46 -9.03 -7.52
CA TYR A 102 16.27 -9.49 -8.64
C TYR A 102 17.40 -10.44 -8.17
N ILE A 103 18.12 -10.06 -7.10
CA ILE A 103 19.15 -10.92 -6.51
C ILE A 103 18.54 -12.25 -6.04
N PHE A 104 17.43 -12.19 -5.33
CA PHE A 104 16.72 -13.38 -4.85
C PHE A 104 16.26 -14.28 -6.01
N LYS A 105 15.74 -13.69 -7.09
CA LYS A 105 15.40 -14.42 -8.31
C LYS A 105 16.62 -15.14 -8.91
N GLN A 106 17.79 -14.51 -8.92
CA GLN A 106 19.01 -15.15 -9.42
C GLN A 106 19.45 -16.32 -8.54
N GLN A 107 19.33 -16.20 -7.21
CA GLN A 107 19.61 -17.31 -6.29
C GLN A 107 18.68 -18.50 -6.53
N LEU A 108 17.37 -18.25 -6.69
CA LEU A 108 16.40 -19.29 -7.03
C LEU A 108 16.69 -19.94 -8.38
N LYS A 109 17.12 -19.15 -9.37
CA LYS A 109 17.50 -19.64 -10.69
C LYS A 109 18.73 -20.56 -10.61
N ALA A 110 19.79 -20.12 -9.92
CA ALA A 110 20.99 -20.92 -9.70
C ALA A 110 20.67 -22.23 -8.94
N LEU A 111 19.80 -22.16 -7.93
CA LEU A 111 19.32 -23.35 -7.24
C LEU A 111 18.59 -24.28 -8.21
N ARG A 112 17.68 -23.77 -9.04
CA ARG A 112 16.97 -24.58 -10.04
C ARG A 112 17.91 -25.22 -11.06
N GLU A 113 18.93 -24.51 -11.50
CA GLU A 113 19.95 -24.98 -12.46
C GLU A 113 20.90 -26.04 -11.87
N SER A 114 20.90 -26.24 -10.55
CA SER A 114 21.69 -27.30 -9.91
C SER A 114 21.17 -28.71 -10.22
N CYS A 115 19.91 -28.84 -10.66
CA CYS A 115 19.27 -30.14 -10.95
C CYS A 115 18.64 -30.14 -12.36
N ASN A 116 19.44 -30.45 -13.38
CA ASN A 116 19.03 -30.36 -14.79
C ASN A 116 18.53 -31.65 -15.41
N THR A 117 18.73 -32.79 -14.75
CA THR A 117 18.28 -34.10 -15.22
C THR A 117 17.15 -34.61 -14.34
N PRO A 118 16.16 -35.35 -14.89
CA PRO A 118 15.23 -36.11 -14.08
C PRO A 118 16.01 -37.17 -13.30
N THR A 119 16.03 -37.05 -11.98
CA THR A 119 16.67 -38.00 -11.06
C THR A 119 15.68 -38.37 -9.95
N THR A 120 15.98 -39.37 -9.13
CA THR A 120 15.17 -39.66 -7.94
C THR A 120 15.34 -38.56 -6.88
N ILE A 121 14.43 -38.51 -5.90
CA ILE A 121 14.50 -37.53 -4.80
C ILE A 121 15.83 -37.64 -4.05
N ASP A 122 16.35 -38.86 -3.82
CA ASP A 122 17.63 -39.12 -3.13
C ASP A 122 18.85 -38.53 -3.87
N HIS A 123 18.73 -38.33 -5.18
CA HIS A 123 19.77 -37.74 -6.02
C HIS A 123 19.48 -36.28 -6.42
N CYS A 124 18.39 -35.69 -5.90
CA CYS A 124 18.02 -34.31 -6.19
C CYS A 124 19.03 -33.33 -5.58
N GLN A 125 19.76 -32.63 -6.45
CA GLN A 125 20.78 -31.68 -6.02
C GLN A 125 20.21 -30.45 -5.31
N ILE A 126 18.98 -30.04 -5.67
CA ILE A 126 18.27 -28.93 -5.02
C ILE A 126 18.06 -29.22 -3.53
N LEU A 127 17.56 -30.42 -3.20
CA LEU A 127 17.30 -30.81 -1.80
C LEU A 127 18.60 -30.88 -1.00
N LYS A 128 19.64 -31.50 -1.57
CA LYS A 128 20.97 -31.55 -0.95
C LYS A 128 21.54 -30.16 -0.66
N MET A 129 21.35 -29.21 -1.56
CA MET A 129 21.80 -27.82 -1.37
C MET A 129 21.01 -27.07 -0.29
N LEU A 130 19.70 -27.32 -0.19
CA LEU A 130 18.85 -26.71 0.84
C LEU A 130 19.16 -27.27 2.24
N GLU A 131 19.35 -28.59 2.35
CA GLU A 131 19.71 -29.26 3.61
C GLU A 131 21.13 -28.90 4.10
N ALA A 132 22.06 -28.68 3.17
CA ALA A 132 23.42 -28.26 3.52
C ALA A 132 23.52 -26.80 4.02
N GLY A 133 22.48 -25.98 3.81
CA GLY A 133 22.47 -24.56 4.12
C GLY A 133 22.19 -24.19 5.58
N GLU A 134 21.86 -25.15 6.47
CA GLU A 134 21.53 -24.88 7.89
C GLU A 134 22.73 -24.82 8.85
N THR A 135 23.96 -24.68 8.35
CA THR A 135 25.15 -24.54 9.22
C THR A 135 25.89 -23.23 8.99
N SER A 136 25.32 -22.11 9.46
CA SER A 136 26.05 -20.88 9.87
C SER A 136 25.15 -19.94 10.67
#